data_AF-A0A2A2B724-F1
#
_entry.id   AF-A0A2A2B724-F1
#
_cell.length_a   1.000
_cell.length_b   1.000
_cell.length_c   1.000
_cell.angle_alpha   90.00
_cell.angle_beta   90.00
_cell.angle_gamma   90.00
#
_symmetry.space_group_name_H-M   'P 1'
#
loop_
_entity.id
_entity.type
_entity.pdbx_description
1 polymer ?
#
loop_
_entity_poly.entity_id
_entity_poly.type
_entity_poly.pdbx_seq_one_letter_code
_entity_poly.pdbx_strand_id
1 'polypeptide(L)'
;MKDEDWEIDTITVWHIALNDLQITPHEFTLAKRKSLSLQWPPTAPADFLALARLSSLANYPDMRQAYLDAANQRTDCPIAYETARRVGFSQMRHGYEYITYPIWQKHYAEVCTEHSRGIEFKNPQVLQIADSNAPAAIDELTSDEWIANIRAILAGDKK
;
A
#
# COMPACT_ATOMS: atom_id res chain seq x y z
N MET A 1 -8.11 -43.21 31.27
CA MET A 1 -8.09 -42.17 30.23
C MET A 1 -6.79 -42.36 29.51
N LYS A 2 -6.82 -42.86 28.27
CA LYS A 2 -5.63 -43.25 27.52
C LYS A 2 -4.97 -41.98 26.98
N ASP A 3 -3.65 -41.95 26.96
CA ASP A 3 -2.85 -40.80 26.52
C ASP A 3 -3.17 -40.34 25.07
N GLU A 4 -3.82 -41.19 24.27
CA GLU A 4 -4.26 -40.91 22.90
C GLU A 4 -5.40 -39.86 22.80
N ASP A 5 -6.25 -39.74 23.83
CA ASP A 5 -7.38 -38.79 23.79
C ASP A 5 -6.91 -37.33 23.95
N TRP A 6 -5.78 -37.12 24.63
CA TRP A 6 -5.21 -35.79 24.89
C TRP A 6 -4.71 -35.11 23.62
N GLU A 7 -4.18 -35.89 22.66
CA GLU A 7 -3.67 -35.36 21.40
C GLU A 7 -4.79 -34.86 20.48
N ILE A 8 -5.91 -35.59 20.42
CA ILE A 8 -7.06 -35.22 19.58
C ILE A 8 -7.75 -33.97 20.13
N ASP A 9 -7.94 -33.89 21.45
CA ASP A 9 -8.52 -32.72 22.09
C ASP A 9 -7.62 -31.50 21.91
N THR A 10 -6.30 -31.67 22.02
CA THR A 10 -5.33 -30.57 21.82
C THR A 10 -5.34 -30.07 20.37
N ILE A 11 -5.36 -30.97 19.39
CA ILE A 11 -5.44 -30.58 17.97
C ILE A 11 -6.75 -29.82 17.70
N THR A 12 -7.85 -30.27 18.28
CA THR A 12 -9.16 -29.64 18.12
C THR A 12 -9.18 -28.24 18.75
N VAL A 13 -8.65 -28.09 19.97
CA VAL A 13 -8.52 -26.80 20.65
C VAL A 13 -7.62 -25.84 19.87
N TRP A 14 -6.50 -26.33 19.34
CA TRP A 14 -5.60 -25.52 18.50
C TRP A 14 -6.28 -25.11 17.20
N HIS A 15 -7.00 -26.01 16.55
CA HIS A 15 -7.71 -25.70 15.31
C HIS A 15 -8.78 -24.62 15.50
N ILE A 16 -9.58 -24.74 16.57
CA ILE A 16 -10.60 -23.74 16.93
C ILE A 16 -9.92 -22.40 17.24
N ALA A 17 -8.92 -22.39 18.12
CA ALA A 17 -8.23 -21.16 18.50
C ALA A 17 -7.55 -20.46 17.30
N LEU A 18 -6.92 -21.21 16.41
CA LEU A 18 -6.28 -20.64 15.22
C LEU A 18 -7.30 -20.12 14.20
N ASN A 19 -8.46 -20.78 14.05
CA ASN A 19 -9.56 -20.28 13.23
C ASN A 19 -10.17 -19.01 13.83
N ASP A 20 -10.40 -18.97 15.14
CA ASP A 20 -10.91 -17.78 15.84
C ASP A 20 -9.95 -16.59 15.70
N LEU A 21 -8.64 -16.86 15.69
CA LEU A 21 -7.59 -15.88 15.43
C LEU A 21 -7.41 -15.53 13.95
N GLN A 22 -8.24 -16.09 13.07
CA GLN A 22 -8.26 -15.88 11.62
C GLN A 22 -6.88 -16.13 10.97
N ILE A 23 -6.27 -17.28 11.27
CA ILE A 23 -5.00 -17.66 10.64
C ILE A 23 -5.20 -17.87 9.13
N THR A 24 -4.28 -17.34 8.33
CA THR A 24 -4.22 -17.61 6.89
C THR A 24 -3.32 -18.81 6.58
N PRO A 25 -3.53 -19.53 5.46
CA PRO A 25 -2.64 -20.64 5.05
C PRO A 25 -1.18 -20.21 4.88
N HIS A 26 -0.96 -18.96 4.47
CA HIS A 26 0.38 -18.38 4.34
C HIS A 26 1.04 -18.17 5.72
N GLU A 27 0.33 -17.55 6.67
CA GLU A 27 0.80 -17.38 8.05
C GLU A 27 1.11 -18.73 8.69
N PHE A 28 0.26 -19.74 8.50
CA PHE A 28 0.51 -21.09 9.03
C PHE A 28 1.81 -21.69 8.51
N THR A 29 2.07 -21.58 7.20
CA THR A 29 3.30 -22.09 6.57
C THR A 29 4.54 -21.37 7.09
N LEU A 30 4.43 -20.05 7.29
CA LEU A 30 5.52 -19.21 7.78
C LEU A 30 5.80 -19.50 9.26
N ALA A 31 4.77 -19.57 10.11
CA ALA A 31 4.86 -19.95 11.50
C ALA A 31 5.47 -21.34 11.66
N LYS A 32 5.03 -22.32 10.86
CA LYS A 32 5.60 -23.68 10.83
C LYS A 32 7.09 -23.68 10.50
N ARG A 33 7.52 -22.90 9.50
CA ARG A 33 8.94 -22.82 9.14
C ARG A 33 9.78 -22.22 10.27
N LYS A 34 9.25 -21.19 10.94
CA LYS A 34 9.93 -20.54 12.07
C LYS A 34 9.95 -21.38 13.33
N SER A 35 8.87 -22.10 13.64
CA SER A 35 8.80 -22.97 14.81
C SER A 35 9.86 -24.07 14.76
N LEU A 36 10.22 -24.56 13.56
CA LEU A 36 11.30 -25.52 13.36
C LEU A 36 12.70 -24.95 13.68
N SER A 37 12.88 -23.63 13.66
CA SER A 37 14.14 -22.97 13.99
C SER A 37 14.26 -22.55 15.46
N LEU A 38 13.20 -22.74 16.26
CA LEU A 38 13.22 -22.40 17.69
C LEU A 38 13.84 -23.55 18.49
N GLN A 39 14.54 -23.18 19.58
CA GLN A 39 15.04 -24.14 20.55
C GLN A 39 13.90 -24.85 21.31
N TRP A 40 12.75 -24.17 21.46
CA TRP A 40 11.56 -24.68 22.13
C TRP A 40 10.33 -24.49 21.24
N PRO A 41 9.47 -25.50 21.10
CA PRO A 41 8.24 -25.36 20.33
C PRO A 41 7.27 -24.39 21.03
N PRO A 42 6.46 -23.64 20.26
CA PRO A 42 5.44 -22.78 20.84
C PRO A 42 4.40 -23.65 21.56
N THR A 43 4.09 -23.25 22.79
CA THR A 43 3.16 -23.98 23.67
C THR A 43 1.71 -23.49 23.57
N ALA A 44 1.48 -22.34 22.92
CA ALA A 44 0.16 -21.76 22.72
C ALA A 44 -0.11 -21.44 21.24
N PRO A 45 -1.36 -21.55 20.75
CA PRO A 45 -1.75 -21.15 19.40
C PRO A 45 -1.44 -19.68 19.09
N ALA A 46 -1.61 -18.81 20.09
CA ALA A 46 -1.33 -17.38 19.95
C ALA A 46 0.17 -17.11 19.73
N ASP A 47 1.05 -17.81 20.46
CA ASP A 47 2.50 -17.70 20.29
C ASP A 47 2.93 -18.22 18.92
N PHE A 48 2.35 -19.34 18.48
CA PHE A 48 2.59 -19.89 17.13
C PHE A 48 2.22 -18.87 16.04
N LEU A 49 1.04 -18.24 16.16
CA LEU A 49 0.61 -17.21 15.22
C LEU A 49 1.46 -15.94 15.29
N ALA A 50 1.92 -15.57 16.49
CA ALA A 50 2.83 -14.44 16.68
C ALA A 50 4.15 -14.64 15.92
N LEU A 51 4.66 -15.87 15.78
CA LEU A 51 5.87 -16.15 14.99
C LEU A 51 5.71 -15.72 13.53
N ALA A 52 4.53 -15.92 12.94
CA ALA A 52 4.24 -15.45 11.59
C ALA A 52 4.04 -13.94 11.54
N ARG A 53 3.21 -13.39 12.45
CA ARG A 53 2.83 -11.96 12.42
C ARG A 53 3.99 -11.02 12.79
N LEU A 54 4.88 -11.41 13.71
CA LEU A 54 6.08 -10.65 14.05
C LEU A 54 7.07 -10.55 12.87
N SER A 55 7.13 -11.57 12.01
CA SER A 55 7.89 -11.48 10.74
C SER A 55 7.32 -10.42 9.83
N SER A 56 6.00 -10.36 9.72
CA SER A 56 5.32 -9.39 8.86
C SER A 56 5.55 -7.96 9.34
N LEU A 57 5.58 -7.74 10.67
CA LEU A 57 5.91 -6.44 11.28
C LEU A 57 7.34 -5.98 10.97
N ALA A 58 8.33 -6.89 10.94
CA ALA A 58 9.71 -6.55 10.57
C ALA A 58 9.88 -6.16 9.09
N ASN A 59 8.91 -6.51 8.23
CA ASN A 59 8.91 -6.14 6.81
C ASN A 59 8.33 -4.73 6.58
N TYR A 60 7.76 -4.09 7.60
CA TYR A 60 7.16 -2.77 7.46
C TYR A 60 8.12 -1.68 7.93
N PRO A 61 8.22 -0.56 7.18
CA PRO A 61 9.04 0.56 7.62
C PRO A 61 8.51 1.12 8.94
N ASP A 62 9.41 1.75 9.71
CA ASP A 62 9.00 2.46 10.91
C ASP A 62 7.93 3.50 10.58
N MET A 63 6.86 3.54 11.38
CA MET A 63 5.67 4.35 11.08
C MET A 63 5.99 5.85 11.02
N ARG A 64 6.89 6.32 11.90
CA ARG A 64 7.29 7.72 11.95
C ARG A 64 8.12 8.08 10.71
N GLN A 65 9.07 7.23 10.36
CA GLN A 65 9.86 7.40 9.14
C GLN A 65 8.97 7.35 7.88
N ALA A 66 8.07 6.38 7.77
CA ALA A 66 7.14 6.25 6.66
C ALA A 66 6.23 7.48 6.49
N TYR A 67 5.80 8.10 7.60
CA TYR A 67 5.05 9.36 7.57
C TYR A 67 5.89 10.52 7.00
N LEU A 68 7.14 10.65 7.47
CA LEU A 68 8.05 11.71 6.99
C LEU A 68 8.38 11.53 5.51
N ASP A 69 8.61 10.29 5.07
CA ASP A 69 8.86 9.98 3.67
C ASP A 69 7.63 10.31 2.82
N ALA A 70 6.43 9.93 3.26
CA ALA A 70 5.18 10.26 2.58
C ALA A 70 4.88 11.76 2.51
N ALA A 71 5.15 12.52 3.59
CA ALA A 71 5.02 13.98 3.60
C ALA A 71 5.99 14.66 2.62
N ASN A 72 7.17 14.06 2.42
CA ASN A 72 8.17 14.47 1.44
C ASN A 72 7.94 13.89 0.02
N GLN A 73 6.79 13.27 -0.24
CA GLN A 73 6.43 12.65 -1.52
C GLN A 73 7.34 11.47 -1.93
N ARG A 74 8.03 10.86 -0.98
CA ARG A 74 8.80 9.62 -1.17
C ARG A 74 7.96 8.45 -0.69
N THR A 75 7.23 7.82 -1.60
CA THR A 75 6.30 6.73 -1.30
C THR A 75 6.68 5.44 -2.02
N ASP A 76 7.96 5.08 -1.96
CA ASP A 76 8.49 3.86 -2.58
C ASP A 76 7.89 2.58 -1.98
N CYS A 77 7.47 2.64 -0.71
CA CYS A 77 6.77 1.55 -0.04
C CYS A 77 5.25 1.57 -0.38
N PRO A 78 4.67 0.47 -0.89
CA PRO A 78 3.24 0.40 -1.22
C PRO A 78 2.30 0.67 -0.03
N ILE A 79 2.73 0.32 1.18
CA ILE A 79 1.96 0.53 2.42
C ILE A 79 1.94 2.02 2.77
N ALA A 80 3.09 2.68 2.68
CA ALA A 80 3.19 4.12 2.91
C ALA A 80 2.38 4.89 1.86
N TYR A 81 2.42 4.46 0.60
CA TYR A 81 1.61 5.04 -0.47
C TYR A 81 0.11 4.92 -0.19
N GLU A 82 -0.38 3.72 0.12
CA GLU A 82 -1.81 3.51 0.38
C GLU A 82 -2.28 4.26 1.63
N THR A 83 -1.44 4.31 2.67
CA THR A 83 -1.71 5.11 3.87
C THR A 83 -1.79 6.60 3.52
N ALA A 84 -0.83 7.12 2.75
CA ALA A 84 -0.82 8.50 2.28
C ALA A 84 -2.02 8.83 1.40
N ARG A 85 -2.50 7.86 0.61
CA ARG A 85 -3.72 7.99 -0.19
C ARG A 85 -4.97 8.15 0.69
N ARG A 86 -5.08 7.36 1.76
CA ARG A 86 -6.22 7.41 2.72
C ARG A 86 -6.22 8.71 3.53
N VAL A 87 -5.05 9.18 3.96
CA VAL A 87 -4.90 10.47 4.65
C VAL A 87 -5.10 11.65 3.69
N GLY A 88 -4.60 11.53 2.47
CA GLY A 88 -4.61 12.56 1.44
C GLY A 88 -3.26 13.27 1.29
N PHE A 89 -2.62 13.11 0.13
CA PHE A 89 -1.31 13.69 -0.16
C PHE A 89 -1.24 15.21 0.04
N SER A 90 -2.29 15.95 -0.34
CA SER A 90 -2.37 17.40 -0.16
C SER A 90 -2.38 17.79 1.33
N GLN A 91 -3.16 17.06 2.13
CA GLN A 91 -3.21 17.29 3.58
C GLN A 91 -1.87 16.98 4.23
N MET A 92 -1.18 15.91 3.83
CA MET A 92 0.15 15.60 4.35
C MET A 92 1.21 16.63 3.96
N ARG A 93 1.09 17.26 2.79
CA ARG A 93 2.07 18.23 2.28
C ARG A 93 1.89 19.64 2.89
N HIS A 94 0.65 20.05 3.14
CA HIS A 94 0.32 21.42 3.52
C HIS A 94 -0.35 21.54 4.89
N GLY A 95 -0.86 20.44 5.42
CA GLY A 95 -1.49 20.38 6.72
C GLY A 95 -0.47 20.34 7.85
N TYR A 96 -0.95 20.64 9.06
CA TYR A 96 -0.15 20.55 10.26
C TYR A 96 -0.03 19.11 10.74
N GLU A 97 1.17 18.74 11.16
CA GLU A 97 1.50 17.40 11.64
C GLU A 97 0.60 16.93 12.80
N TYR A 98 0.21 17.83 13.71
CA TYR A 98 -0.66 17.47 14.83
C TYR A 98 -2.07 17.00 14.38
N ILE A 99 -2.47 17.30 13.14
CA ILE A 99 -3.73 16.85 12.54
C ILE A 99 -3.49 15.57 11.73
N THR A 100 -2.48 15.58 10.86
CA THR A 100 -2.25 14.52 9.88
C THR A 100 -1.62 13.27 10.49
N TYR A 101 -0.76 13.42 11.49
CA TYR A 101 -0.04 12.29 12.10
C TYR A 101 -0.96 11.34 12.88
N PRO A 102 -1.92 11.80 13.71
CA PRO A 102 -2.88 10.88 14.34
C PRO A 102 -3.75 10.11 13.34
N ILE A 103 -4.15 10.76 12.24
CA ILE A 103 -4.93 10.11 11.16
C ILE A 103 -4.06 9.07 10.45
N TRP A 104 -2.80 9.41 10.20
CA TRP A 104 -1.80 8.47 9.66
C TRP A 104 -1.63 7.25 10.55
N GLN A 105 -1.44 7.43 11.87
CA GLN A 105 -1.25 6.32 12.80
C GLN A 105 -2.39 5.30 12.73
N LYS A 106 -3.64 5.79 12.65
CA LYS A 106 -4.82 4.93 12.50
C LYS A 106 -4.78 4.15 11.18
N HIS A 107 -4.63 4.85 10.05
CA HIS A 107 -4.66 4.18 8.75
C HIS A 107 -3.45 3.29 8.49
N TYR A 108 -2.28 3.63 9.01
CA TYR A 108 -1.08 2.80 8.86
C TYR A 108 -1.27 1.44 9.53
N ALA A 109 -1.85 1.41 10.73
CA ALA A 109 -2.17 0.17 11.43
C ALA A 109 -3.21 -0.67 10.65
N GLU A 110 -4.25 -0.04 10.10
CA GLU A 110 -5.26 -0.70 9.27
C GLU A 110 -4.63 -1.31 8.01
N VAL A 111 -3.84 -0.53 7.27
CA VAL A 111 -3.16 -0.96 6.04
C VAL A 111 -2.16 -2.09 6.32
N CYS A 112 -1.37 -2.02 7.39
CA CYS A 112 -0.49 -3.12 7.80
C CYS A 112 -1.28 -4.41 8.13
N THR A 113 -2.45 -4.27 8.76
CA THR A 113 -3.33 -5.40 9.08
C THR A 113 -3.93 -6.01 7.82
N GLU A 114 -4.42 -5.18 6.90
CA GLU A 114 -4.93 -5.61 5.59
C GLU A 114 -3.84 -6.32 4.77
N HIS A 115 -2.63 -5.74 4.72
CA HIS A 115 -1.50 -6.36 4.04
C HIS A 115 -1.11 -7.70 4.68
N SER A 116 -1.12 -7.79 6.02
CA SER A 116 -0.85 -9.06 6.71
C SER A 116 -1.89 -10.16 6.42
N ARG A 117 -3.11 -9.76 6.04
CA ARG A 117 -4.18 -10.68 5.59
C ARG A 117 -4.05 -11.07 4.11
N GLY A 118 -3.01 -10.59 3.42
CA GLY A 118 -2.73 -10.92 2.02
C GLY A 118 -3.33 -9.94 1.02
N ILE A 119 -3.79 -8.76 1.43
CA ILE A 119 -4.20 -7.70 0.50
C ILE A 119 -2.94 -7.06 -0.08
N GLU A 120 -2.77 -7.17 -1.39
CA GLU A 120 -1.66 -6.51 -2.10
C GLU A 120 -2.01 -5.06 -2.45
N PHE A 121 -1.12 -4.14 -2.07
CA PHE A 121 -1.18 -2.74 -2.49
C PHE A 121 -0.21 -2.51 -3.64
N LYS A 122 -0.68 -1.85 -4.71
CA LYS A 122 0.14 -1.50 -5.87
C LYS A 122 0.42 -0.01 -5.87
N ASN A 123 1.70 0.35 -5.97
CA ASN A 123 2.06 1.72 -6.33
C ASN A 123 1.63 1.99 -7.77
N PRO A 124 1.12 3.20 -8.07
CA PRO A 124 0.82 3.58 -9.44
C PRO A 124 2.11 3.48 -10.25
N GLN A 125 2.06 2.70 -11.33
CA GLN A 125 3.12 2.74 -12.32
C GLN A 125 3.09 4.14 -12.94
N VAL A 126 4.24 4.83 -12.94
CA VAL A 126 4.38 6.09 -13.67
C VAL A 126 4.08 5.77 -15.13
N LEU A 127 2.95 6.27 -15.63
CA LEU A 127 2.67 6.27 -17.06
C LEU A 127 3.69 7.21 -17.68
N GLN A 128 4.84 6.65 -18.09
CA GLN A 128 5.74 7.37 -18.96
C GLN A 128 4.99 7.54 -20.27
N ILE A 129 4.67 8.78 -20.62
CA ILE A 129 4.35 9.11 -22.00
C ILE A 129 5.62 8.76 -22.75
N ALA A 130 5.59 7.69 -23.54
CA ALA A 130 6.66 7.47 -24.49
C ALA A 130 6.67 8.71 -25.37
N ASP A 131 7.74 9.50 -25.31
CA ASP A 131 8.02 10.53 -26.32
C ASP A 131 8.26 9.78 -27.64
N SER A 132 7.17 9.36 -28.28
CA SER A 132 7.19 9.23 -29.72
C SER A 132 7.36 10.66 -30.21
N ASN A 133 8.53 10.95 -30.77
CA ASN A 133 8.72 12.06 -31.69
C ASN A 133 7.84 11.86 -32.93
N ALA A 134 6.52 11.74 -32.74
CA ALA A 134 5.56 12.00 -33.77
C ALA A 134 5.58 13.52 -33.94
N PRO A 135 6.05 14.06 -35.07
CA PRO A 135 5.84 15.47 -35.35
C PRO A 135 4.34 15.69 -35.17
N ALA A 136 3.97 16.67 -34.34
CA ALA A 136 2.58 17.08 -34.24
C ALA A 136 2.08 17.26 -35.68
N ALA A 137 1.03 16.54 -36.05
CA ALA A 137 0.29 16.83 -37.27
C ALA A 137 -0.39 18.18 -37.05
N ILE A 138 0.40 19.24 -37.15
CA ILE A 138 -0.08 20.58 -37.39
C ILE A 138 -0.52 20.49 -38.84
N ASP A 139 -1.82 20.34 -39.08
CA ASP A 139 -2.38 20.51 -40.41
C ASP A 139 -1.89 21.86 -40.93
N GLU A 140 -1.07 21.83 -41.98
CA GLU A 140 -0.49 23.01 -42.67
C GLU A 140 -1.55 23.87 -43.38
N LEU A 141 -2.84 23.59 -43.15
CA LEU A 141 -3.94 24.47 -43.47
C LEU A 141 -4.26 25.24 -42.19
N THR A 142 -3.66 26.41 -41.94
CA THR A 142 -4.39 27.67 -42.20
C THR A 142 -3.51 28.90 -41.87
N SER A 143 -2.17 28.81 -41.93
CA SER A 143 -1.33 29.98 -41.59
C SER A 143 -1.61 31.18 -42.50
N ASP A 144 -1.78 30.95 -43.81
CA ASP A 144 -2.02 32.04 -44.77
C ASP A 144 -3.43 32.61 -44.69
N GLU A 145 -4.45 31.78 -44.45
CA GLU A 145 -5.82 32.23 -44.23
C GLU A 145 -5.96 33.02 -42.92
N TRP A 146 -5.27 32.58 -41.86
CA TRP A 146 -5.29 33.25 -40.56
C TRP A 146 -4.59 34.61 -40.63
N ILE A 147 -3.46 34.69 -41.35
CA ILE A 147 -2.75 35.95 -41.60
C ILE A 147 -3.58 36.89 -42.48
N ALA A 148 -4.25 36.36 -43.51
CA ALA A 148 -5.15 37.16 -44.36
C ALA A 148 -6.33 37.73 -43.55
N ASN A 149 -6.91 36.94 -42.65
CA ASN A 149 -8.03 37.36 -41.81
C ASN A 149 -7.60 38.42 -40.79
N ILE A 150 -6.41 38.30 -40.18
CA ILE A 150 -5.86 39.36 -39.31
C ILE A 150 -5.61 40.66 -40.09
N ARG A 151 -5.07 40.57 -41.31
CA ARG A 151 -4.85 41.75 -42.15
C ARG A 151 -6.17 42.44 -42.51
N ALA A 152 -7.22 41.68 -42.81
CA ALA A 152 -8.55 42.24 -43.08
C ALA A 152 -9.16 42.96 -41.86
N ILE A 153 -9.03 42.36 -40.68
CA ILE A 153 -9.51 42.94 -39.41
C ILE A 153 -8.74 44.23 -39.08
N LEU A 154 -7.42 44.25 -39.29
CA LEU A 154 -6.59 45.44 -39.04
C LEU A 154 -6.80 46.56 -40.08
N ALA A 155 -7.21 46.22 -41.31
CA ALA A 155 -7.55 47.17 -42.35
C ALA A 155 -8.92 47.85 -42.15
N GLY A 156 -9.69 47.44 -41.12
CA GLY A 156 -10.92 48.09 -40.72
C GLY A 156 -12.17 47.69 -41.52
N ASP A 157 -12.09 46.62 -42.32
CA ASP A 157 -13.26 46.08 -43.01
C ASP A 157 -14.13 45.30 -42.01
N LYS A 158 -15.10 45.99 -41.42
CA LYS A 158 -16.24 45.36 -40.77
C LYS A 158 -17.23 44.93 -41.84
N LYS A 159 -17.46 43.62 -41.97
CA LYS A 159 -18.76 43.13 -42.47
C LYS A 159 -19.75 43.07 -41.31
#